data_AF-A0A8T3Y725-F1
#
_entry.id   AF-A0A8T3Y725-F1
#
_cell.length_a   1.000
_cell.length_b   1.000
_cell.length_c   1.000
_cell.angle_alpha   90.00
_cell.angle_beta   90.00
_cell.angle_gamma   90.00
#
_symmetry.space_group_name_H-M   'P 1'
#
loop_
_entity.id
_entity.type
_entity.pdbx_description
1 polymer ?
#
loop_
_entity_poly.entity_id
_entity_poly.type
_entity_poly.pdbx_seq_one_letter_code
_entity_poly.pdbx_strand_id
1 'polypeptide(L)' 'MDDKQFRVLCEELQAIKNLLVLILRQKEVKGSLIAKALGVSEGRLSQLLPNKTYKKRETTD' A
#
# COMPACT_ATOMS: atom_id res chain seq x y z
N MET A 1 -7.45 -3.87 -25.84
CA MET A 1 -6.34 -3.64 -24.89
C MET A 1 -5.72 -4.99 -24.62
N ASP A 2 -4.40 -5.13 -24.72
CA ASP A 2 -3.74 -6.42 -24.50
C ASP A 2 -3.63 -6.72 -22.99
N ASP A 3 -3.60 -7.99 -22.60
CA ASP A 3 -3.57 -8.43 -21.19
C ASP A 3 -2.37 -7.86 -20.41
N LYS A 4 -1.24 -7.64 -21.09
CA LYS A 4 -0.04 -7.00 -20.53
C LYS A 4 -0.30 -5.52 -20.23
N GLN A 5 -0.93 -4.79 -21.16
CA GLN A 5 -1.33 -3.40 -20.91
C GLN A 5 -2.33 -3.30 -19.74
N PHE A 6 -3.26 -4.25 -19.63
CA PHE A 6 -4.21 -4.30 -18.51
C PHE A 6 -3.52 -4.55 -17.18
N ARG A 7 -2.55 -5.46 -17.16
CA ARG A 7 -1.76 -5.74 -15.96
C ARG A 7 -0.93 -4.53 -15.53
N VAL A 8 -0.28 -3.85 -16.46
CA VAL A 8 0.48 -2.61 -16.19
C VAL A 8 -0.42 -1.55 -15.59
N LEU A 9 -1.61 -1.33 -16.16
CA LEU A 9 -2.59 -0.38 -15.61
C LEU A 9 -3.04 -0.76 -14.19
N CYS A 10 -3.26 -2.06 -13.93
CA CYS A 10 -3.57 -2.53 -12.58
C CYS A 10 -2.45 -2.24 -11.57
N GLU A 11 -1.18 -2.42 -11.97
CA GLU A 11 -0.02 -2.14 -11.14
C GLU A 11 0.13 -0.64 -10.85
N GLU A 12 -0.05 0.22 -11.85
CA GLU A 12 -0.03 1.68 -11.68
C GLU A 12 -1.14 2.16 -10.75
N LEU A 13 -2.37 1.65 -10.91
CA LEU A 13 -3.49 1.95 -10.02
C LEU A 13 -3.22 1.52 -8.58
N GLN A 14 -2.56 0.37 -8.40
CA GLN A 14 -2.16 -0.11 -7.09
C GLN A 14 -1.11 0.81 -6.45
N ALA A 15 -0.13 1.28 -7.21
CA ALA A 15 0.88 2.24 -6.73
C ALA A 15 0.23 3.57 -6.29
N ILE A 16 -0.72 4.09 -7.06
CA ILE A 16 -1.47 5.31 -6.73
C ILE A 16 -2.26 5.13 -5.42
N LYS A 17 -2.95 3.99 -5.25
CA LYS A 17 -3.64 3.67 -3.99
C LYS A 17 -2.70 3.68 -2.80
N ASN A 18 -1.52 3.09 -2.93
CA ASN A 18 -0.53 3.05 -1.85
C ASN A 18 -0.01 4.46 -1.49
N LEU A 19 0.23 5.32 -2.48
CA LEU A 19 0.63 6.71 -2.27
C LEU A 19 -0.45 7.52 -1.51
N LEU A 20 -1.72 7.35 -1.86
CA LEU A 20 -2.82 8.01 -1.17
C LEU A 20 -2.91 7.59 0.30
N VAL A 21 -2.75 6.29 0.59
CA VAL A 21 -2.71 5.79 1.98
C VAL A 21 -1.56 6.44 2.76
N LEU A 22 -0.37 6.55 2.15
CA LEU A 22 0.79 7.18 2.77
C LEU A 22 0.53 8.66 3.12
N ILE A 23 -0.03 9.44 2.18
CA ILE A 23 -0.36 10.85 2.39
C ILE A 23 -1.38 11.02 3.52
N LEU A 24 -2.45 10.21 3.50
CA LEU A 24 -3.50 10.29 4.53
C LEU A 24 -2.95 9.95 5.93
N ARG A 25 -2.03 8.99 6.03
CA ARG A 25 -1.34 8.68 7.29
C ARG A 25 -0.41 9.81 7.76
N GLN A 26 0.30 10.47 6.85
CA GLN A 26 1.11 11.66 7.18
C GLN A 26 0.26 12.83 7.68
N LYS A 27 -1.01 12.90 7.27
CA LYS A 27 -2.01 13.84 7.79
C LYS A 27 -2.75 13.33 9.02
N GLU A 28 -2.24 12.28 9.67
CA GLU A 28 -2.77 11.68 10.89
C GLU A 28 -4.23 11.18 10.76
N VAL A 29 -4.68 10.88 9.55
CA VAL A 29 -6.00 10.32 9.32
C VAL A 29 -6.06 8.91 9.90
N LYS A 30 -7.10 8.62 10.68
CA LYS A 30 -7.31 7.32 11.31
C LYS A 30 -7.35 6.21 10.26
N GLY A 31 -6.63 5.12 10.53
CA GLY A 31 -6.57 3.94 9.65
C GLY A 31 -7.95 3.39 9.28
N SER A 32 -8.86 3.33 10.24
CA SER A 32 -10.26 2.91 10.03
C SER A 32 -11.02 3.75 9.00
N LEU A 33 -10.79 5.07 8.93
CA LEU A 33 -11.41 5.94 7.93
C LEU A 33 -10.83 5.70 6.53
N ILE A 34 -9.51 5.51 6.46
CA ILE A 34 -8.83 5.20 5.20
C ILE A 34 -9.31 3.84 4.67
N ALA A 35 -9.38 2.83 5.55
CA ALA A 35 -9.86 1.49 5.22
C ALA A 35 -11.31 1.51 4.71
N LYS A 36 -12.19 2.27 5.40
CA LYS A 36 -13.58 2.49 4.97
C LYS A 36 -13.67 3.15 3.59
N ALA A 37 -12.89 4.20 3.33
CA ALA A 37 -12.88 4.90 2.04
C ALA A 37 -12.40 4.01 0.89
N LEU A 38 -11.47 3.08 1.16
CA LEU A 38 -10.94 2.14 0.19
C LEU A 38 -11.77 0.85 0.04
N GLY A 39 -12.80 0.66 0.87
CA GLY A 39 -13.62 -0.56 0.87
C GLY A 39 -12.83 -1.80 1.29
N VAL A 40 -11.83 -1.66 2.16
CA VAL A 40 -11.00 -2.76 2.64
C VAL A 40 -11.07 -2.88 4.16
N SER A 41 -10.78 -4.07 4.68
CA SER A 41 -10.56 -4.25 6.11
C SER A 41 -9.31 -3.51 6.59
N GLU A 42 -9.29 -3.04 7.83
CA GLU A 42 -8.15 -2.31 8.39
C GLU A 42 -6.85 -3.16 8.43
N GLY A 43 -6.93 -4.47 8.65
CA GLY A 43 -5.76 -5.36 8.56
C GLY A 43 -5.13 -5.42 7.16
N ARG A 44 -5.96 -5.30 6.12
CA ARG A 44 -5.51 -5.23 4.71
C ARG A 44 -4.87 -3.89 4.39
N LEU A 45 -5.26 -2.81 5.08
CA LEU A 45 -4.62 -1.49 4.95
C LEU A 45 -3.13 -1.54 5.34
N SER A 46 -2.78 -2.33 6.36
CA SER A 46 -1.39 -2.53 6.81
C SER A 46 -0.53 -3.22 5.73
N GLN A 47 -1.14 -4.02 4.86
CA GLN A 47 -0.47 -4.74 3.78
C GLN A 47 -0.34 -3.92 2.49
N LEU A 48 -1.17 -2.88 2.33
CA LEU A 48 -1.11 -1.95 1.20
C LEU A 48 0.08 -1.00 1.30
N LEU A 49 0.55 -0.75 2.52
CA LEU A 49 1.80 -0.04 2.70
C LEU A 49 2.93 -0.97 2.27
N PRO A 50 3.87 -0.52 1.42
CA PRO A 50 5.11 -1.26 1.27
C PRO A 50 5.70 -1.34 2.67
N ASN A 51 5.65 -2.54 3.27
CA ASN A 51 6.41 -2.85 4.45
C ASN A 51 7.80 -2.29 4.15
N LYS A 52 8.27 -1.34 4.96
CA LYS A 52 9.70 -1.04 5.00
C LYS A 52 10.34 -2.41 5.16
N THR A 53 10.94 -2.92 4.09
CA THR A 53 11.65 -4.19 4.12
C THR A 53 12.78 -3.96 5.09
N TYR A 54 12.53 -4.23 6.37
CA TYR A 54 13.55 -4.28 7.38
C TYR A 54 14.32 -5.55 7.05
N LYS A 55 15.27 -5.45 6.10
CA LYS A 55 16.34 -6.42 6.01
C LYS A 55 17.04 -6.35 7.37
N LYS A 56 16.74 -7.31 8.24
CA LYS A 56 17.64 -7.65 9.34
C LYS A 56 19.01 -7.88 8.68
N ARG A 57 19.96 -6.98 8.91
CA ARG A 57 21.38 -7.31 8.71
C ARG A 57 21.64 -8.46 9.65
N GLU A 58 21.81 -9.66 9.10
CA GLU A 58 22.54 -10.72 9.78
C GLU A 58 23.93 -10.15 10.04
N THR A 59 24.21 -9.81 11.30
CA THR A 59 25.58 -9.73 11.79
C THR A 59 26.07 -11.16 11.86
N THR A 60 26.80 -11.57 10.84
CA THR A 60 27.68 -12.74 10.91
C THR A 60 28.93 -12.30 11.66
N ASP A 61 29.30 -13.11 12.67
CA ASP A 61 30.58 -13.09 13.40
C ASP A 61 31.80 -12.94 12.49
#